data_AF-A0A7C3DR42-F1
#
_entry.id   AF-A0A7C3DR42-F1
#
_cell.length_a   1.000
_cell.length_b   1.000
_cell.length_c   1.000
_cell.angle_alpha   90.00
_cell.angle_beta   90.00
_cell.angle_gamma   90.00
#
_symmetry.space_group_name_H-M   'P 1'
#
loop_
_entity.id
_entity.type
_entity.pdbx_description
1 polymer ?
#
loop_
_entity_poly.entity_id
_entity_poly.type
_entity_poly.pdbx_seq_one_letter_code
_entity_poly.pdbx_strand_id
1 'polypeptide(L)'
;RTRYELYRALEEVHLNEGYQIARRFLDEVIQTIRQSADPGDARVQLVRRFSMSPYQANAVLAMPLRRLTQLEQTRLEDAYKAALKVVADLMDILADPVRLVQVLKDEVTELRDKHGDDRRTRIVEREVGEFSEEDLIAQDNVLISYSAGAYIKRMSVESFRAQNRGGRGVKGMTTRSEDEVVDLLFARTLDHILFFTNKGRVYSSRVYELPEGNRTARGMHIANVLNLMPDETVTTMLVVPDFEMADYITLLTRQGRIKRLNLPEQNKQSVYARMRAERERIARQYRAEGEEQALSIRADADRQREEILSAAYKEAEKMKGEGDAESTRTYSQAYARNPRFYKLLRTLESYKKIFDDKTTAILSSDSELLKVLMRGENAP
;
A
#
# COMPACT_ATOMS: atom_id res chain seq x y z
N ARG A 1 15.08 -16.33 -2.16
CA ARG A 1 14.79 -17.13 -3.36
C ARG A 1 16.07 -17.62 -4.03
N THR A 2 16.91 -16.73 -4.58
CA THR A 2 18.15 -17.06 -5.32
C THR A 2 19.10 -18.01 -4.58
N ARG A 3 19.33 -17.84 -3.27
CA ARG A 3 20.14 -18.78 -2.47
C ARG A 3 19.55 -20.20 -2.43
N TYR A 4 18.23 -20.32 -2.31
CA TYR A 4 17.56 -21.62 -2.29
C TYR A 4 17.67 -22.31 -3.65
N GLU A 5 17.44 -21.58 -4.73
CA GLU A 5 17.60 -22.08 -6.10
C GLU A 5 19.05 -22.49 -6.37
N LEU A 6 20.02 -21.72 -5.86
CA LEU A 6 21.44 -22.05 -5.96
C LEU A 6 21.75 -23.36 -5.24
N TYR A 7 21.25 -23.56 -4.01
CA TYR A 7 21.44 -24.83 -3.30
C TYR A 7 20.87 -26.02 -4.08
N ARG A 8 19.66 -25.87 -4.65
CA ARG A 8 19.03 -26.91 -5.48
C ARG A 8 19.83 -27.20 -6.75
N ALA A 9 20.30 -26.16 -7.44
CA ALA A 9 21.12 -26.32 -8.63
C ALA A 9 22.49 -26.97 -8.33
N LEU A 10 23.10 -26.64 -7.18
CA LEU A 10 24.33 -27.28 -6.71
C LEU A 10 24.12 -28.76 -6.38
N GLU A 11 23.00 -29.13 -5.76
CA GLU A 11 22.62 -30.54 -5.54
C GLU A 11 22.54 -31.32 -6.88
N GLU A 12 21.92 -30.72 -7.91
CA GLU A 12 21.82 -31.32 -9.24
C GLU A 12 23.18 -31.42 -9.95
N VAL A 13 24.01 -30.38 -9.88
CA VAL A 13 25.39 -30.41 -10.42
C VAL A 13 26.18 -31.53 -9.74
N HIS A 14 26.13 -31.61 -8.41
CA HIS A 14 26.82 -32.62 -7.62
C HIS A 14 26.34 -34.04 -7.97
N LEU A 15 25.03 -34.23 -8.12
CA LEU A 15 24.45 -35.50 -8.56
C LEU A 15 24.97 -35.90 -9.95
N ASN A 16 24.88 -34.99 -10.91
CA ASN A 16 25.28 -35.22 -12.30
C ASN A 16 26.78 -35.45 -12.44
N GLU A 17 27.61 -34.81 -11.63
CA GLU A 17 29.05 -35.09 -11.55
C GLU A 17 29.32 -36.54 -11.16
N GLY A 18 28.56 -37.09 -10.21
CA GLY A 18 28.62 -38.51 -9.84
C GLY A 18 28.32 -39.43 -11.03
N TYR A 19 27.31 -39.10 -11.85
CA TYR A 19 26.99 -39.85 -13.07
C TYR A 19 28.08 -39.73 -14.13
N GLN A 20 28.72 -38.57 -14.26
CA GLN A 20 29.83 -38.38 -15.21
C GLN A 20 31.07 -39.20 -14.81
N ILE A 21 31.38 -39.26 -13.51
CA ILE A 21 32.45 -40.12 -12.99
C ILE A 21 32.11 -41.58 -13.25
N ALA A 22 30.89 -42.01 -12.96
CA ALA A 22 30.44 -43.38 -13.21
C ALA A 22 30.47 -43.74 -14.71
N ARG A 23 30.11 -42.80 -15.60
CA ARG A 23 30.23 -42.98 -17.05
C ARG A 23 31.68 -43.19 -17.48
N ARG A 24 32.60 -42.36 -16.96
CA ARG A 24 34.02 -42.41 -17.32
C ARG A 24 34.70 -43.71 -16.89
N PHE A 25 34.29 -44.29 -15.77
CA PHE A 25 34.88 -45.51 -15.19
C PHE A 25 33.87 -46.65 -15.08
N LEU A 26 33.00 -46.82 -16.08
CA LEU A 26 31.84 -47.70 -16.02
C LEU A 26 32.21 -49.14 -15.64
N ASP A 27 33.20 -49.73 -16.30
CA ASP A 27 33.60 -51.12 -16.06
C ASP A 27 34.16 -51.32 -14.64
N GLU A 28 34.96 -50.38 -14.16
CA GLU A 28 35.54 -50.42 -12.81
C GLU A 28 34.46 -50.25 -11.73
N VAL A 29 33.47 -49.40 -11.97
CA VAL A 29 32.31 -49.20 -11.09
C VAL A 29 31.48 -50.48 -11.03
N ILE A 30 31.17 -51.10 -12.17
CA ILE A 30 30.42 -52.37 -12.22
C ILE A 30 31.20 -53.48 -11.51
N GLN A 31 32.52 -53.58 -11.74
CA GLN A 31 33.36 -54.57 -11.07
C GLN A 31 33.35 -54.37 -9.55
N THR A 32 33.48 -53.12 -9.09
CA THR A 32 33.45 -52.77 -7.66
C THR A 32 32.10 -53.17 -7.03
N ILE A 33 30.99 -52.87 -7.71
CA ILE A 33 29.64 -53.24 -7.24
C ILE A 33 29.47 -54.76 -7.17
N ARG A 34 29.98 -55.50 -8.16
CA ARG A 34 29.89 -56.98 -8.20
C ARG A 34 30.75 -57.69 -7.15
N GLN A 35 31.84 -57.06 -6.72
CA GLN A 35 32.75 -57.61 -5.71
C GLN A 35 32.31 -57.31 -4.27
N SER A 36 31.46 -56.31 -4.08
CA SER A 36 30.92 -55.95 -2.77
C SER A 36 29.87 -56.94 -2.27
N ALA A 37 29.86 -57.17 -0.95
CA ALA A 37 28.96 -58.14 -0.33
C ALA A 37 27.51 -57.65 -0.23
N ASP A 38 27.32 -56.33 -0.06
CA ASP A 38 26.01 -55.70 0.10
C ASP A 38 26.00 -54.24 -0.44
N PRO A 39 24.83 -53.60 -0.61
CA PRO A 39 24.74 -52.23 -1.13
C PRO A 39 25.43 -51.17 -0.24
N GLY A 40 25.51 -51.41 1.07
CA GLY A 40 26.20 -50.54 2.01
C GLY A 40 27.72 -50.59 1.83
N ASP A 41 28.28 -51.79 1.63
CA ASP A 41 29.69 -51.99 1.29
C ASP A 41 30.04 -51.40 -0.08
N ALA A 42 29.20 -51.65 -1.11
CA ALA A 42 29.38 -51.06 -2.44
C ALA A 42 29.45 -49.53 -2.40
N ARG A 43 28.59 -48.90 -1.59
CA ARG A 43 28.60 -47.45 -1.38
C ARG A 43 29.93 -46.96 -0.78
N VAL A 44 30.43 -47.64 0.26
CA VAL A 44 31.70 -47.26 0.93
C VAL A 44 32.88 -47.39 -0.03
N GLN A 45 32.90 -48.44 -0.84
CA GLN A 45 33.94 -48.65 -1.85
C GLN A 45 33.90 -47.58 -2.95
N LEU A 46 32.70 -47.23 -3.44
CA LEU A 46 32.54 -46.17 -4.45
C LEU A 46 33.01 -44.80 -3.93
N VAL A 47 32.67 -44.47 -2.67
CA VAL A 47 33.14 -43.25 -2.00
C VAL A 47 34.66 -43.20 -1.90
N ARG A 48 35.29 -44.31 -1.48
CA ARG A 48 36.75 -44.36 -1.28
C ARG A 48 37.53 -44.35 -2.60
N ARG A 49 37.09 -45.13 -3.58
CA ARG A 49 37.85 -45.40 -4.81
C ARG A 49 37.68 -44.33 -5.87
N PHE A 50 36.50 -43.72 -5.97
CA PHE A 50 36.18 -42.70 -6.97
C PHE A 50 35.98 -41.31 -6.36
N SER A 51 36.33 -41.12 -5.09
CA SER A 51 36.18 -39.86 -4.35
C SER A 51 34.77 -39.27 -4.41
N MET A 52 33.76 -40.13 -4.56
CA MET A 52 32.36 -39.73 -4.60
C MET A 52 31.86 -39.38 -3.19
N SER A 53 30.92 -38.47 -3.10
CA SER A 53 30.14 -38.29 -1.87
C SER A 53 29.20 -39.48 -1.63
N PRO A 54 28.76 -39.73 -0.37
CA PRO A 54 27.75 -40.75 -0.08
C PRO A 54 26.46 -40.57 -0.89
N TYR A 55 26.07 -39.33 -1.17
CA TYR A 55 24.89 -39.00 -1.97
C TYR A 55 25.06 -39.42 -3.44
N GLN A 56 26.19 -39.08 -4.06
CA GLN A 56 26.54 -39.50 -5.43
C GLN A 56 26.62 -41.03 -5.54
N ALA A 57 27.29 -41.69 -4.61
CA ALA A 57 27.44 -43.15 -4.61
C ALA A 57 26.07 -43.85 -4.56
N ASN A 58 25.15 -43.39 -3.70
CA ASN A 58 23.77 -43.91 -3.66
C ASN A 58 23.04 -43.68 -4.99
N ALA A 59 23.21 -42.52 -5.61
CA ALA A 59 22.56 -42.20 -6.87
C ALA A 59 23.07 -43.05 -8.05
N VAL A 60 24.37 -43.38 -8.05
CA VAL A 60 24.99 -44.28 -9.02
C VAL A 60 24.48 -45.72 -8.81
N LEU A 61 24.40 -46.19 -7.56
CA LEU A 61 23.84 -47.51 -7.24
C LEU A 61 22.35 -47.65 -7.65
N ALA A 62 21.58 -46.57 -7.54
CA ALA A 62 20.17 -46.52 -7.94
C ALA A 62 19.95 -46.30 -9.45
N MET A 63 21.03 -46.15 -10.24
CA MET A 63 20.94 -45.84 -11.66
C MET A 63 20.44 -47.05 -12.47
N PRO A 64 19.39 -46.90 -13.29
CA PRO A 64 18.93 -47.98 -14.16
C PRO A 64 19.85 -48.12 -15.38
N LEU A 65 20.15 -49.37 -15.78
CA LEU A 65 21.05 -49.67 -16.91
C LEU A 65 20.68 -48.99 -18.23
N ARG A 66 19.39 -48.69 -18.45
CA ARG A 66 18.91 -47.94 -19.64
C ARG A 66 19.56 -46.56 -19.81
N ARG A 67 20.02 -45.94 -18.71
CA ARG A 67 20.70 -44.65 -18.73
C ARG A 67 22.13 -44.71 -19.27
N LEU A 68 22.66 -45.90 -19.53
CA LEU A 68 23.97 -46.09 -20.15
C LEU A 68 23.94 -45.98 -21.68
N THR A 69 22.75 -45.88 -22.30
CA THR A 69 22.63 -45.69 -23.75
C THR A 69 23.22 -44.34 -24.18
N GLN A 70 23.77 -44.26 -25.40
CA GLN A 70 24.43 -43.04 -25.91
C GLN A 70 23.53 -41.79 -25.83
N LEU A 71 22.23 -41.96 -26.12
CA LEU A 71 21.25 -40.87 -26.06
C LEU A 71 21.07 -40.34 -24.63
N GLU A 72 20.92 -41.24 -23.65
CA GLU A 72 20.77 -40.86 -22.24
C GLU A 72 22.05 -40.26 -21.65
N GLN A 73 23.21 -40.74 -22.08
CA GLN A 73 24.49 -40.14 -21.71
C GLN A 73 24.61 -38.70 -22.22
N THR A 74 24.19 -38.45 -23.46
CA THR A 74 24.18 -37.11 -24.04
C THR A 74 23.24 -36.20 -23.25
N ARG A 75 22.02 -36.68 -22.93
CA ARG A 75 21.06 -35.95 -22.09
C ARG A 75 21.60 -35.60 -20.70
N LEU A 76 22.31 -36.54 -20.06
CA LEU A 76 22.95 -36.29 -18.76
C LEU A 76 24.06 -35.25 -18.85
N GLU A 77 24.82 -35.25 -19.94
CA GLU A 77 25.86 -34.25 -20.18
C GLU A 77 25.27 -32.86 -20.44
N ASP A 78 24.21 -32.78 -21.24
CA ASP A 78 23.48 -31.54 -21.50
C ASP A 78 22.84 -30.99 -20.22
N ALA A 79 22.24 -31.87 -19.40
CA ALA A 79 21.69 -31.49 -18.09
C ALA A 79 22.78 -30.97 -17.14
N TYR A 80 23.95 -31.61 -17.11
CA TYR A 80 25.08 -31.13 -16.32
C TYR A 80 25.56 -29.73 -16.77
N LYS A 81 25.73 -29.52 -18.08
CA LYS A 81 26.12 -28.22 -18.64
C LYS A 81 25.07 -27.14 -18.36
N ALA A 82 23.79 -27.47 -18.49
CA ALA A 82 22.70 -26.55 -18.19
C ALA A 82 22.68 -26.17 -16.70
N ALA A 83 22.82 -27.14 -15.80
CA ALA A 83 22.86 -26.90 -14.37
C ALA A 83 24.08 -26.03 -13.97
N LEU A 84 25.26 -26.25 -14.55
CA LEU A 84 26.43 -25.40 -14.35
C LEU A 84 26.18 -23.96 -14.79
N LYS A 85 25.51 -23.76 -15.93
CA LYS A 85 25.15 -22.42 -16.42
C LYS A 85 24.21 -21.70 -15.45
N VAL A 86 23.22 -22.41 -14.91
CA VAL A 86 22.30 -21.87 -13.89
C VAL A 86 23.04 -21.50 -12.61
N VAL A 87 23.92 -22.38 -12.12
CA VAL A 87 24.75 -22.09 -10.94
C VAL A 87 25.60 -20.86 -11.14
N ALA A 88 26.28 -20.74 -12.29
CA ALA A 88 27.11 -19.57 -12.61
C ALA A 88 26.28 -18.28 -12.62
N ASP A 89 25.09 -18.31 -13.21
CA ASP A 89 24.19 -17.16 -13.27
C ASP A 89 23.69 -16.74 -11.88
N LEU A 90 23.26 -17.69 -11.06
CA LEU A 90 22.79 -17.45 -9.70
C LEU A 90 23.91 -16.96 -8.78
N MET A 91 25.14 -17.47 -8.94
CA MET A 91 26.30 -16.99 -8.21
C MET A 91 26.65 -15.56 -8.61
N ASP A 92 26.59 -15.22 -9.90
CA ASP A 92 26.86 -13.86 -10.37
C ASP A 92 25.84 -12.85 -9.82
N ILE A 93 24.55 -13.21 -9.80
CA ILE A 93 23.50 -12.39 -9.16
C ILE A 93 23.77 -12.17 -7.67
N LEU A 94 24.32 -13.16 -6.97
CA LEU A 94 24.62 -13.05 -5.53
C LEU A 94 25.94 -12.32 -5.25
N ALA A 95 26.87 -12.29 -6.21
CA ALA A 95 28.17 -11.66 -6.08
C ALA A 95 28.13 -10.15 -6.41
N ASP A 96 27.29 -9.74 -7.37
CA ASP A 96 27.16 -8.35 -7.82
C ASP A 96 25.84 -7.70 -7.32
N PRO A 97 25.92 -6.74 -6.36
CA PRO A 97 24.76 -5.99 -5.90
C PRO A 97 24.04 -5.20 -7.00
N VAL A 98 24.77 -4.72 -8.02
CA VAL A 98 24.18 -3.95 -9.14
C VAL A 98 23.29 -4.86 -9.97
N ARG A 99 23.78 -6.05 -10.31
CA ARG A 99 23.01 -7.06 -11.03
C ARG A 99 21.78 -7.50 -10.25
N LEU A 100 21.88 -7.68 -8.94
CA LEU A 100 20.74 -8.01 -8.08
C LEU A 100 19.64 -6.95 -8.14
N VAL A 101 20.01 -5.67 -8.03
CA VAL A 101 19.06 -4.55 -8.11
C VAL A 101 18.41 -4.49 -9.51
N GLN A 102 19.18 -4.78 -10.56
CA GLN A 102 18.65 -4.80 -11.93
C GLN A 102 17.58 -5.89 -12.10
N VAL A 103 17.87 -7.12 -11.67
CA VAL A 103 16.89 -8.23 -11.70
C VAL A 103 15.64 -7.88 -10.89
N LEU A 104 15.80 -7.27 -9.71
CA LEU A 104 14.68 -6.87 -8.87
C LEU A 104 13.83 -5.78 -9.55
N LYS A 105 14.47 -4.82 -10.22
CA LYS A 105 13.78 -3.77 -10.98
C LYS A 105 12.98 -4.38 -12.13
N ASP A 106 13.56 -5.33 -12.85
CA ASP A 106 12.91 -5.99 -13.98
C ASP A 106 11.69 -6.79 -13.50
N GLU A 107 11.82 -7.56 -12.42
CA GLU A 107 10.71 -8.31 -11.80
C GLU A 107 9.57 -7.39 -11.31
N VAL A 108 9.90 -6.30 -10.63
CA VAL A 108 8.89 -5.34 -10.13
C VAL A 108 8.21 -4.61 -11.29
N THR A 109 8.94 -4.33 -12.36
CA THR A 109 8.39 -3.69 -13.56
C THR A 109 7.42 -4.64 -14.28
N GLU A 110 7.78 -5.91 -14.43
CA GLU A 110 6.89 -6.94 -14.98
C GLU A 110 5.62 -7.11 -14.14
N LEU A 111 5.76 -7.13 -12.80
CA LEU A 111 4.61 -7.18 -11.89
C LEU A 111 3.69 -5.97 -12.05
N ARG A 112 4.26 -4.76 -12.15
CA ARG A 112 3.50 -3.53 -12.40
C ARG A 112 2.76 -3.62 -13.73
N ASP A 113 3.40 -4.11 -14.78
CA ASP A 113 2.78 -4.15 -16.11
C ASP A 113 1.68 -5.22 -16.20
N LYS A 114 1.82 -6.32 -15.44
CA LYS A 114 0.83 -7.41 -15.40
C LYS A 114 -0.35 -7.14 -14.46
N HIS A 115 -0.13 -6.42 -13.36
CA HIS A 115 -1.10 -6.26 -12.28
C HIS A 115 -1.41 -4.79 -11.94
N GLY A 116 -0.88 -3.84 -12.68
CA GLY A 116 -1.12 -2.42 -12.46
C GLY A 116 -2.53 -2.00 -12.88
N ASP A 117 -3.13 -1.13 -12.09
CA ASP A 117 -4.40 -0.48 -12.37
C ASP A 117 -4.29 1.04 -12.23
N ASP A 118 -5.17 1.75 -12.92
CA ASP A 118 -5.25 3.20 -12.77
C ASP A 118 -5.76 3.57 -11.39
N ARG A 119 -5.21 4.66 -10.85
CA ARG A 119 -5.62 5.16 -9.54
C ARG A 119 -7.10 5.54 -9.56
N ARG A 120 -7.91 4.79 -8.82
CA ARG A 120 -9.37 5.00 -8.71
C ARG A 120 -9.74 6.28 -7.96
N THR A 121 -8.89 6.75 -7.05
CA THR A 121 -9.16 7.91 -6.19
C THR A 121 -8.38 9.14 -6.66
N ARG A 122 -9.07 10.29 -6.73
CA ARG A 122 -8.41 11.58 -7.00
C ARG A 122 -8.01 12.20 -5.66
N ILE A 123 -6.72 12.53 -5.52
CA ILE A 123 -6.25 13.30 -4.37
C ILE A 123 -6.57 14.76 -4.66
N VAL A 124 -7.52 15.30 -3.92
CA VAL A 124 -7.84 16.73 -3.93
C VAL A 124 -6.97 17.37 -2.83
N GLU A 125 -6.33 18.50 -3.11
CA GLU A 125 -5.44 19.16 -2.14
C GLU A 125 -6.15 19.77 -0.93
N ARG A 126 -7.49 19.75 -0.90
CA ARG A 126 -8.32 20.40 0.12
C ARG A 126 -9.22 19.41 0.84
N GLU A 127 -9.42 19.63 2.13
CA GLU A 127 -10.43 18.94 2.92
C GLU A 127 -11.83 19.25 2.39
N VAL A 128 -12.70 18.24 2.44
CA VAL A 128 -14.10 18.38 2.04
C VAL A 128 -14.80 19.26 3.07
N GLY A 129 -14.96 20.55 2.76
CA GLY A 129 -15.70 21.51 3.59
C GLY A 129 -15.00 22.83 3.91
N GLU A 130 -13.70 22.97 3.63
CA GLU A 130 -13.01 24.26 3.76
C GLU A 130 -13.20 25.12 2.49
N PHE A 131 -13.98 26.19 2.62
CA PHE A 131 -14.08 27.23 1.60
C PHE A 131 -12.86 28.14 1.68
N SER A 132 -12.17 28.37 0.56
CA SER A 132 -11.20 29.46 0.47
C SER A 132 -11.93 30.80 0.30
N GLU A 133 -11.31 31.92 0.71
CA GLU A 133 -11.86 33.25 0.41
C GLU A 133 -12.12 33.43 -1.09
N GLU A 134 -11.31 32.79 -1.94
CA GLU A 134 -11.48 32.78 -3.40
C GLU A 134 -12.77 32.05 -3.85
N ASP A 135 -13.19 30.98 -3.16
CA ASP A 135 -14.44 30.25 -3.47
C ASP A 135 -15.69 31.07 -3.13
N LEU A 136 -15.56 32.14 -2.33
CA LEU A 136 -16.63 33.12 -2.06
C LEU A 136 -16.69 34.25 -3.10
N ILE A 137 -15.66 34.38 -3.97
CA ILE A 137 -15.61 35.41 -5.00
C ILE A 137 -16.34 34.89 -6.25
N ALA A 138 -17.44 35.56 -6.61
CA ALA A 138 -18.15 35.29 -7.85
C ALA A 138 -17.25 35.58 -9.06
N GLN A 139 -17.33 34.71 -10.07
CA GLN A 139 -16.61 34.88 -11.32
C GLN A 139 -17.35 35.85 -12.24
N ASP A 140 -17.02 37.14 -12.14
CA ASP A 140 -17.65 38.21 -12.90
C ASP A 140 -16.72 38.79 -13.97
N ASN A 141 -17.31 39.30 -15.04
CA ASN A 141 -16.61 40.00 -16.10
C ASN A 141 -16.31 41.45 -15.67
N VAL A 142 -15.04 41.81 -15.64
CA VAL A 142 -14.55 43.12 -15.19
C VAL A 142 -13.65 43.77 -16.23
N LEU A 143 -13.60 45.10 -16.19
CA LEU A 143 -12.62 45.92 -16.89
C LEU A 143 -11.62 46.48 -15.90
N ILE A 144 -10.35 46.36 -16.24
CA ILE A 144 -9.23 46.92 -15.49
C ILE A 144 -8.78 48.16 -16.24
N SER A 145 -8.81 49.32 -15.59
CA SER A 145 -8.27 50.56 -16.17
C SER A 145 -6.96 50.92 -15.51
N TYR A 146 -5.97 51.29 -16.32
CA TYR A 146 -4.69 51.82 -15.86
C TYR A 146 -4.42 53.18 -16.48
N SER A 147 -4.01 54.15 -15.66
CA SER A 147 -3.75 55.53 -16.07
C SER A 147 -2.27 55.83 -16.24
N ALA A 148 -1.95 56.88 -16.99
CA ALA A 148 -0.57 57.37 -17.16
C ALA A 148 0.05 57.79 -15.81
N GLY A 149 -0.77 58.27 -14.88
CA GLY A 149 -0.39 58.53 -13.48
C GLY A 149 -0.22 57.28 -12.61
N ALA A 150 -0.15 56.09 -13.20
CA ALA A 150 0.02 54.80 -12.54
C ALA A 150 -1.10 54.44 -11.53
N TYR A 151 -2.32 54.90 -11.78
CA TYR A 151 -3.50 54.46 -11.03
C TYR A 151 -4.15 53.25 -11.69
N ILE A 152 -4.50 52.25 -10.88
CA ILE A 152 -5.20 51.04 -11.30
C ILE A 152 -6.53 50.89 -10.55
N LYS A 153 -7.53 50.35 -11.25
CA LYS A 153 -8.79 49.88 -10.65
C LYS A 153 -9.46 48.83 -11.51
N ARG A 154 -10.27 47.99 -10.86
CA ARG A 154 -11.25 47.12 -11.52
C ARG A 154 -12.65 47.73 -11.43
N MET A 155 -13.45 47.51 -12.47
CA MET A 155 -14.86 47.88 -12.49
C MET A 155 -15.68 46.87 -13.27
N SER A 156 -16.95 46.69 -12.91
CA SER A 156 -17.84 45.80 -13.67
C SER A 156 -18.00 46.28 -15.12
N VAL A 157 -17.95 45.33 -16.07
CA VAL A 157 -18.20 45.59 -17.52
C VAL A 157 -19.55 46.25 -17.74
N GLU A 158 -20.53 45.95 -16.89
CA GLU A 158 -21.88 46.54 -16.99
C GLU A 158 -21.89 48.07 -16.84
N SER A 159 -20.84 48.64 -16.24
CA SER A 159 -20.67 50.09 -16.13
C SER A 159 -20.51 50.80 -17.48
N PHE A 160 -20.25 50.06 -18.57
CA PHE A 160 -20.05 50.54 -19.94
C PHE A 160 -21.09 49.99 -20.93
N ARG A 161 -22.35 49.78 -20.52
CA ARG A 161 -23.43 49.38 -21.45
C ARG A 161 -23.53 50.35 -22.63
N ALA A 162 -23.54 49.79 -23.84
CA ALA A 162 -23.76 50.53 -25.08
C ALA A 162 -25.15 51.19 -25.05
N GLN A 163 -25.18 52.52 -25.19
CA GLN A 163 -26.43 53.25 -25.44
C GLN A 163 -26.64 53.27 -26.96
N ASN A 164 -27.77 52.74 -27.45
CA ASN A 164 -28.15 52.73 -28.88
C ASN A 164 -28.47 54.13 -29.46
N ARG A 165 -27.81 55.18 -28.98
CA ARG A 165 -27.90 56.55 -29.50
C ARG A 165 -26.49 56.97 -29.90
N GLY A 166 -26.30 57.26 -31.19
CA GLY A 166 -25.04 57.76 -31.77
C GLY A 166 -24.67 59.18 -31.31
N GLY A 167 -24.64 59.42 -30.01
CA GLY A 167 -24.14 60.65 -29.37
C GLY A 167 -22.79 60.40 -28.69
N ARG A 168 -22.01 61.47 -28.47
CA ARG A 168 -20.68 61.44 -27.82
C ARG A 168 -20.69 60.49 -26.61
N GLY A 169 -19.73 59.57 -26.60
CA GLY A 169 -19.63 58.46 -25.65
C GLY A 169 -19.69 58.87 -24.18
N VAL A 170 -20.07 57.89 -23.36
CA VAL A 170 -20.23 58.02 -21.91
C VAL A 170 -18.88 58.39 -21.26
N LYS A 171 -18.82 59.50 -20.50
CA LYS A 171 -17.58 59.95 -19.80
C LYS A 171 -17.00 58.82 -18.95
N GLY A 172 -15.71 58.49 -19.10
CA GLY A 172 -15.02 57.45 -18.34
C GLY A 172 -14.60 57.92 -16.94
N MET A 173 -13.29 58.10 -16.77
CA MET A 173 -12.62 58.43 -15.51
C MET A 173 -12.46 59.95 -15.31
N THR A 174 -12.58 60.43 -14.06
CA THR A 174 -12.25 61.82 -13.73
C THR A 174 -10.75 61.96 -13.49
N THR A 175 -10.03 62.35 -14.53
CA THR A 175 -8.58 62.55 -14.48
C THR A 175 -8.23 63.88 -13.80
N ARG A 176 -7.00 64.05 -13.29
CA ARG A 176 -6.45 65.41 -13.15
C ARG A 176 -6.35 65.99 -14.56
N SER A 177 -6.20 67.31 -14.70
CA SER A 177 -6.18 68.01 -16.00
C SER A 177 -5.22 67.44 -17.06
N GLU A 178 -4.37 66.46 -16.72
CA GLU A 178 -3.40 65.79 -17.60
C GLU A 178 -3.27 64.26 -17.39
N ASP A 179 -4.13 63.60 -16.60
CA ASP A 179 -4.08 62.12 -16.48
C ASP A 179 -4.95 61.50 -17.58
N GLU A 180 -4.51 60.40 -18.19
CA GLU A 180 -5.22 59.72 -19.28
C GLU A 180 -5.20 58.21 -19.03
N VAL A 181 -6.26 57.52 -19.46
CA VAL A 181 -6.30 56.05 -19.40
C VAL A 181 -5.42 55.52 -20.53
N VAL A 182 -4.35 54.82 -20.17
CA VAL A 182 -3.38 54.24 -21.11
C VAL A 182 -3.85 52.86 -21.55
N ASP A 183 -4.30 52.04 -20.60
CA ASP A 183 -4.74 50.68 -20.86
C ASP A 183 -6.13 50.41 -20.28
N LEU A 184 -6.92 49.65 -21.05
CA LEU A 184 -8.18 49.09 -20.62
C LEU A 184 -8.20 47.60 -20.99
N LEU A 185 -8.17 46.74 -19.96
CA LEU A 185 -8.06 45.29 -20.13
C LEU A 185 -9.36 44.62 -19.69
N PHE A 186 -9.82 43.65 -20.46
CA PHE A 186 -10.90 42.76 -20.06
C PHE A 186 -10.34 41.57 -19.29
N ALA A 187 -10.98 41.22 -18.17
CA ALA A 187 -10.61 40.08 -17.35
C ALA A 187 -11.84 39.52 -16.61
N ARG A 188 -11.70 38.33 -16.05
CA ARG A 188 -12.61 37.80 -15.02
C ARG A 188 -11.99 38.01 -13.64
N THR A 189 -12.81 38.13 -12.61
CA THR A 189 -12.35 38.33 -11.21
C THR A 189 -11.33 37.29 -10.74
N LEU A 190 -11.46 36.04 -11.18
CA LEU A 190 -10.56 34.93 -10.82
C LEU A 190 -9.35 34.79 -11.75
N ASP A 191 -9.24 35.56 -12.83
CA ASP A 191 -8.06 35.53 -13.69
C ASP A 191 -6.83 36.11 -12.96
N HIS A 192 -5.64 35.78 -13.45
CA HIS A 192 -4.39 36.39 -13.00
C HIS A 192 -4.03 37.59 -13.87
N ILE A 193 -3.48 38.63 -13.24
CA ILE A 193 -2.85 39.75 -13.94
C ILE A 193 -1.36 39.80 -13.62
N LEU A 194 -0.55 39.87 -14.67
CA LEU A 194 0.90 39.94 -14.63
C LEU A 194 1.35 41.37 -14.93
N PHE A 195 2.15 41.95 -14.05
CA PHE A 195 2.71 43.29 -14.18
C PHE A 195 4.19 43.18 -14.51
N PHE A 196 4.59 43.68 -15.67
CA PHE A 196 5.97 43.72 -16.11
C PHE A 196 6.55 45.10 -15.87
N THR A 197 7.71 45.18 -15.22
CA THR A 197 8.31 46.47 -14.86
C THR A 197 9.47 46.87 -15.77
N ASN A 198 9.83 48.15 -15.75
CA ASN A 198 10.99 48.71 -16.45
C ASN A 198 12.33 48.08 -16.02
N LYS A 199 12.38 47.44 -14.85
CA LYS A 199 13.54 46.68 -14.34
C LYS A 199 13.52 45.20 -14.74
N GLY A 200 12.56 44.77 -15.56
CA GLY A 200 12.44 43.39 -16.03
C GLY A 200 11.93 42.41 -14.98
N ARG A 201 11.25 42.89 -13.93
CA ARG A 201 10.60 42.06 -12.92
C ARG A 201 9.14 41.82 -13.30
N VAL A 202 8.61 40.68 -12.84
CA VAL A 202 7.22 40.29 -13.06
C VAL A 202 6.56 40.12 -11.70
N TYR A 203 5.45 40.80 -11.51
CA TYR A 203 4.57 40.64 -10.35
C TYR A 203 3.27 39.98 -10.80
N SER A 204 2.68 39.16 -9.93
CA SER A 204 1.39 38.51 -10.16
C SER A 204 0.43 38.88 -9.04
N SER A 205 -0.82 39.14 -9.38
CA SER A 205 -1.94 39.33 -8.44
C SER A 205 -3.21 38.76 -9.06
N ARG A 206 -4.15 38.34 -8.22
CA ARG A 206 -5.50 37.97 -8.69
C ARG A 206 -6.27 39.23 -9.05
N VAL A 207 -7.10 39.17 -10.09
CA VAL A 207 -7.84 40.36 -10.54
C VAL A 207 -8.78 40.88 -9.44
N TYR A 208 -9.38 40.02 -8.62
CA TYR A 208 -10.26 40.45 -7.51
C TYR A 208 -9.54 41.26 -6.42
N GLU A 209 -8.23 41.11 -6.27
CA GLU A 209 -7.40 41.86 -5.30
C GLU A 209 -7.20 43.32 -5.71
N LEU A 210 -7.44 43.64 -6.99
CA LEU A 210 -7.38 45.01 -7.47
C LEU A 210 -8.49 45.86 -6.84
N PRO A 211 -8.22 47.16 -6.58
CA PRO A 211 -9.19 48.05 -5.97
C PRO A 211 -10.42 48.21 -6.87
N GLU A 212 -11.59 47.94 -6.31
CA GLU A 212 -12.85 48.15 -7.00
C GLU A 212 -13.24 49.62 -7.02
N GLY A 213 -13.74 50.11 -8.14
CA GLY A 213 -14.21 51.49 -8.24
C GLY A 213 -15.18 51.72 -9.38
N ASN A 214 -16.02 52.73 -9.21
CA ASN A 214 -16.96 53.17 -10.25
C ASN A 214 -16.23 53.72 -11.48
N ARG A 215 -16.92 53.82 -12.62
CA ARG A 215 -16.38 54.36 -13.87
C ARG A 215 -15.64 55.70 -13.71
N THR A 216 -16.17 56.59 -12.87
CA THR A 216 -15.61 57.94 -12.60
C THR A 216 -14.51 57.98 -11.55
N ALA A 217 -14.35 56.93 -10.72
CA ALA A 217 -13.35 56.89 -9.65
C ALA A 217 -11.93 56.85 -10.21
N ARG A 218 -10.92 57.32 -9.46
CA ARG A 218 -9.52 57.30 -9.92
C ARG A 218 -8.83 55.95 -9.72
N GLY A 219 -9.26 55.16 -8.72
CA GLY A 219 -8.55 53.94 -8.33
C GLY A 219 -7.42 54.21 -7.33
N MET A 220 -6.50 53.26 -7.21
CA MET A 220 -5.35 53.32 -6.30
C MET A 220 -4.05 53.36 -7.09
N HIS A 221 -3.04 54.03 -6.55
CA HIS A 221 -1.70 54.03 -7.16
C HIS A 221 -1.10 52.62 -7.10
N ILE A 222 -0.48 52.17 -8.20
CA ILE A 222 0.02 50.79 -8.35
C ILE A 222 1.07 50.41 -7.29
N ALA A 223 1.84 51.37 -6.79
CA ALA A 223 2.83 51.13 -5.72
C ALA A 223 2.22 50.75 -4.36
N ASN A 224 0.90 50.97 -4.17
CA ASN A 224 0.19 50.51 -2.97
C ASN A 224 -0.45 49.12 -3.17
N VAL A 225 -0.61 48.70 -4.42
CA VAL A 225 -1.14 47.38 -4.79
C VAL A 225 0.01 46.37 -4.91
N LEU A 226 1.14 46.82 -5.44
CA LEU A 226 2.35 46.03 -5.63
C LEU A 226 3.51 46.63 -4.83
N ASN A 227 4.27 45.77 -4.16
CA ASN A 227 5.51 46.16 -3.47
C ASN A 227 6.64 46.42 -4.49
N LEU A 228 6.57 47.56 -5.18
CA LEU A 228 7.56 48.03 -6.15
C LEU A 228 8.81 48.60 -5.45
N MET A 229 9.98 48.44 -6.06
CA MET A 229 11.19 49.15 -5.59
C MET A 229 11.14 50.65 -5.95
N PRO A 230 11.96 51.50 -5.30
CA PRO A 230 12.17 52.87 -5.75
C PRO A 230 12.57 52.92 -7.25
N ASP A 231 11.99 53.85 -8.00
CA ASP A 231 12.17 54.04 -9.46
C ASP A 231 11.73 52.85 -10.34
N GLU A 232 10.94 51.92 -9.80
CA GLU A 232 10.34 50.82 -10.57
C GLU A 232 8.93 51.21 -11.05
N THR A 233 8.71 51.10 -12.36
CA THR A 233 7.44 51.46 -13.02
C THR A 233 6.90 50.28 -13.81
N VAL A 234 5.58 50.12 -13.82
CA VAL A 234 4.91 49.11 -14.64
C VAL A 234 4.94 49.58 -16.09
N THR A 235 5.37 48.69 -16.98
CA THR A 235 5.50 48.93 -18.42
C THR A 235 4.39 48.30 -19.22
N THR A 236 3.96 47.09 -18.85
CA THR A 236 2.85 46.39 -19.50
C THR A 236 2.17 45.47 -18.50
N MET A 237 0.89 45.23 -18.74
CA MET A 237 0.09 44.28 -17.99
C MET A 237 -0.45 43.20 -18.93
N LEU A 238 -0.55 41.97 -18.44
CA LEU A 238 -1.11 40.85 -19.18
C LEU A 238 -2.08 40.09 -18.30
N VAL A 239 -3.29 39.85 -18.81
CA VAL A 239 -4.28 39.01 -18.13
C VAL A 239 -4.16 37.58 -18.66
N VAL A 240 -4.06 36.61 -17.76
CA VAL A 240 -4.00 35.19 -18.09
C VAL A 240 -5.04 34.42 -17.26
N PRO A 241 -5.88 33.58 -17.89
CA PRO A 241 -6.81 32.71 -17.17
C PRO A 241 -6.12 31.72 -16.23
N ASP A 242 -5.01 31.15 -16.69
CA ASP A 242 -4.20 30.17 -15.98
C ASP A 242 -2.74 30.28 -16.48
N PHE A 243 -1.79 30.08 -15.58
CA PHE A 243 -0.37 30.01 -15.90
C PHE A 243 -0.04 28.84 -16.82
N GLU A 244 -0.83 27.77 -16.81
CA GLU A 244 -0.62 26.61 -17.69
C GLU A 244 -0.97 26.88 -19.17
N MET A 245 -1.77 27.91 -19.47
CA MET A 245 -2.20 28.21 -20.84
C MET A 245 -1.24 29.09 -21.63
N ALA A 246 -0.15 29.57 -21.03
CA ALA A 246 0.80 30.46 -21.67
C ALA A 246 2.11 29.74 -22.04
N ASP A 247 2.30 29.43 -23.32
CA ASP A 247 3.48 28.71 -23.81
C ASP A 247 4.80 29.50 -23.62
N TYR A 248 4.78 30.81 -23.89
CA TYR A 248 5.95 31.68 -23.75
C TYR A 248 5.57 33.16 -23.64
N ILE A 249 6.42 33.94 -22.99
CA ILE A 249 6.35 35.41 -22.93
C ILE A 249 7.50 35.97 -23.77
N THR A 250 7.21 36.95 -24.63
CA THR A 250 8.23 37.65 -25.43
C THR A 250 8.44 39.07 -24.91
N LEU A 251 9.67 39.36 -24.50
CA LEU A 251 10.10 40.69 -24.06
C LEU A 251 10.86 41.39 -25.19
N LEU A 252 10.55 42.66 -25.43
CA LEU A 252 11.29 43.52 -26.37
C LEU A 252 11.87 44.71 -25.60
N THR A 253 13.16 44.96 -25.78
CA THR A 253 13.83 46.15 -25.23
C THR A 253 13.95 47.25 -26.27
N ARG A 254 14.10 48.51 -25.83
CA ARG A 254 14.28 49.68 -26.72
C ARG A 254 15.47 49.56 -27.69
N GLN A 255 16.47 48.75 -27.36
CA GLN A 255 17.63 48.48 -28.22
C GLN A 255 17.39 47.35 -29.24
N GLY A 256 16.15 46.91 -29.44
CA GLY A 256 15.80 45.87 -30.41
C GLY A 256 16.16 44.45 -29.95
N ARG A 257 16.57 44.24 -28.69
CA ARG A 257 16.77 42.88 -28.15
C ARG A 257 15.41 42.24 -27.84
N ILE A 258 15.15 41.10 -28.46
CA ILE A 258 13.99 40.25 -28.20
C ILE A 258 14.45 39.08 -27.31
N LYS A 259 13.76 38.86 -26.20
CA LYS A 259 13.97 37.71 -25.31
C LYS A 259 12.68 36.94 -25.15
N ARG A 260 12.65 35.69 -25.64
CA ARG A 260 11.58 34.75 -25.35
C ARG A 260 11.89 34.03 -24.05
N LEU A 261 10.95 34.04 -23.13
CA LEU A 261 11.00 33.32 -21.86
C LEU A 261 9.88 32.29 -21.87
N ASN A 262 10.25 31.01 -21.75
CA ASN A 262 9.28 30.00 -21.37
C ASN A 262 8.99 30.18 -19.88
N LEU A 263 7.76 29.95 -19.43
CA LEU A 263 7.47 29.94 -17.99
C LEU A 263 8.37 28.89 -17.32
N PRO A 264 9.19 29.26 -16.31
CA PRO A 264 10.29 28.43 -15.87
C PRO A 264 9.83 27.23 -15.04
N GLU A 265 10.28 26.03 -15.42
CA GLU A 265 10.09 24.80 -14.64
C GLU A 265 10.70 24.86 -13.23
N GLN A 266 11.68 25.73 -12.99
CA GLN A 266 12.28 25.92 -11.65
C GLN A 266 11.28 26.43 -10.60
N ASN A 267 10.22 27.16 -10.96
CA ASN A 267 9.18 27.54 -10.01
C ASN A 267 8.28 26.36 -9.63
N LYS A 268 8.15 25.35 -10.50
CA LYS A 268 7.49 24.11 -10.13
C LYS A 268 8.29 23.40 -9.04
N GLN A 269 9.64 23.39 -9.11
CA GLN A 269 10.47 22.69 -8.10
C GLN A 269 10.41 23.30 -6.69
N SER A 270 10.41 24.63 -6.55
CA SER A 270 10.29 25.28 -5.23
C SER A 270 8.88 25.12 -4.64
N VAL A 271 7.86 25.17 -5.50
CA VAL A 271 6.48 24.86 -5.15
C VAL A 271 6.34 23.37 -4.78
N TYR A 272 6.94 22.44 -5.52
CA TYR A 272 6.97 21.01 -5.21
C TYR A 272 7.75 20.68 -3.94
N ALA A 273 8.79 21.45 -3.60
CA ALA A 273 9.52 21.30 -2.34
C ALA A 273 8.67 21.75 -1.15
N ARG A 274 7.96 22.88 -1.28
CA ARG A 274 7.03 23.38 -0.26
C ARG A 274 5.81 22.46 -0.11
N MET A 275 5.27 21.97 -1.23
CA MET A 275 4.21 20.96 -1.26
C MET A 275 4.65 19.63 -0.63
N ARG A 276 5.90 19.19 -0.83
CA ARG A 276 6.42 17.97 -0.17
C ARG A 276 6.50 18.13 1.35
N ALA A 277 7.06 19.24 1.83
CA ALA A 277 7.15 19.52 3.26
C ALA A 277 5.76 19.61 3.91
N GLU A 278 4.81 20.24 3.21
CA GLU A 278 3.43 20.35 3.67
C GLU A 278 2.70 19.00 3.65
N ARG A 279 2.88 18.20 2.58
CA ARG A 279 2.31 16.84 2.49
C ARG A 279 2.90 15.89 3.52
N GLU A 280 4.17 16.03 3.91
CA GLU A 280 4.75 15.27 5.02
C GLU A 280 4.14 15.67 6.37
N ARG A 281 3.81 16.94 6.58
CA ARG A 281 3.10 17.42 7.78
C ARG A 281 1.68 16.85 7.85
N ILE A 282 0.93 16.97 6.77
CA ILE A 282 -0.45 16.46 6.65
C ILE A 282 -0.48 14.94 6.77
N ALA A 283 0.45 14.22 6.12
CA ALA A 283 0.53 12.76 6.23
C ALA A 283 0.94 12.28 7.63
N ARG A 284 1.60 13.11 8.45
CA ARG A 284 1.82 12.79 9.86
C ARG A 284 0.55 12.98 10.68
N GLN A 285 -0.21 14.05 10.41
CA GLN A 285 -1.47 14.32 11.09
C GLN A 285 -2.52 13.24 10.80
N TYR A 286 -2.76 12.90 9.53
CA TYR A 286 -3.72 11.84 9.18
C TYR A 286 -3.32 10.45 9.70
N ARG A 287 -2.02 10.16 9.81
CA ARG A 287 -1.58 8.91 10.44
C ARG A 287 -1.88 8.90 11.94
N ALA A 288 -1.67 10.02 12.63
CA ALA A 288 -2.00 10.15 14.04
C ALA A 288 -3.52 10.02 14.28
N GLU A 289 -4.34 10.71 13.49
CA GLU A 289 -5.81 10.62 13.55
C GLU A 289 -6.30 9.21 13.20
N GLY A 290 -5.70 8.56 12.20
CA GLY A 290 -6.01 7.18 11.83
C GLY A 290 -5.64 6.17 12.92
N GLU A 291 -4.51 6.37 13.61
CA GLU A 291 -4.11 5.55 14.76
C GLU A 291 -5.09 5.72 15.93
N GLU A 292 -5.52 6.96 16.20
CA GLU A 292 -6.52 7.25 17.24
C GLU A 292 -7.88 6.60 16.93
N GLN A 293 -8.38 6.73 15.70
CA GLN A 293 -9.62 6.10 15.27
C GLN A 293 -9.53 4.56 15.33
N ALA A 294 -8.40 3.98 14.91
CA ALA A 294 -8.18 2.54 14.99
C ALA A 294 -8.17 2.04 16.44
N LEU A 295 -7.60 2.81 17.37
CA LEU A 295 -7.64 2.54 18.80
C LEU A 295 -9.07 2.60 19.35
N SER A 296 -9.86 3.62 18.99
CA SER A 296 -11.26 3.73 19.41
C SER A 296 -12.10 2.56 18.92
N ILE A 297 -11.97 2.19 17.64
CA ILE A 297 -12.73 1.08 17.05
C ILE A 297 -12.38 -0.25 17.74
N ARG A 298 -11.10 -0.50 18.04
CA ARG A 298 -10.68 -1.70 18.78
C ARG A 298 -11.26 -1.71 20.19
N ALA A 299 -11.19 -0.58 20.91
CA ALA A 299 -11.73 -0.49 22.26
C ALA A 299 -13.25 -0.72 22.30
N ASP A 300 -13.99 -0.18 21.34
CA ASP A 300 -15.44 -0.39 21.25
C ASP A 300 -15.79 -1.84 20.86
N ALA A 301 -15.03 -2.45 19.95
CA ALA A 301 -15.20 -3.86 19.59
C ALA A 301 -14.91 -4.79 20.78
N ASP A 302 -13.87 -4.51 21.56
CA ASP A 302 -13.55 -5.28 22.77
C ASP A 302 -14.64 -5.13 23.83
N ARG A 303 -15.19 -3.92 24.02
CA ARG A 303 -16.33 -3.69 24.92
C ARG A 303 -17.56 -4.50 24.48
N GLN A 304 -17.94 -4.43 23.20
CA GLN A 304 -19.08 -5.19 22.68
C GLN A 304 -18.89 -6.69 22.85
N ARG A 305 -17.66 -7.19 22.64
CA ARG A 305 -17.32 -8.59 22.86
C ARG A 305 -17.53 -8.99 24.32
N GLU A 306 -17.05 -8.19 25.28
CA GLU A 306 -17.25 -8.47 26.70
C GLU A 306 -18.73 -8.46 27.09
N GLU A 307 -19.52 -7.51 26.58
CA GLU A 307 -20.97 -7.45 26.81
C GLU A 307 -21.68 -8.71 26.31
N ILE A 308 -21.38 -9.16 25.09
CA ILE A 308 -21.95 -10.37 24.50
C ILE A 308 -21.57 -11.61 25.32
N LEU A 309 -20.29 -11.74 25.70
CA LEU A 309 -19.83 -12.86 26.51
C LEU A 309 -20.49 -12.87 27.88
N SER A 310 -20.58 -11.72 28.55
CA SER A 310 -21.23 -11.59 29.85
C SER A 310 -22.71 -11.97 29.77
N ALA A 311 -23.43 -11.52 28.73
CA ALA A 311 -24.82 -11.91 28.50
C ALA A 311 -24.97 -13.42 28.26
N ALA A 312 -24.11 -14.00 27.42
CA ALA A 312 -24.11 -15.44 27.13
C ALA A 312 -23.81 -16.28 28.38
N TYR A 313 -22.84 -15.89 29.20
CA TYR A 313 -22.53 -16.56 30.47
C TYR A 313 -23.70 -16.51 31.44
N LYS A 314 -24.33 -15.34 31.58
CA LYS A 314 -25.52 -15.17 32.44
C LYS A 314 -26.67 -16.07 31.99
N GLU A 315 -26.91 -16.17 30.68
CA GLU A 315 -27.97 -17.02 30.14
C GLU A 315 -27.65 -18.51 30.31
N ALA A 316 -26.39 -18.91 30.09
CA ALA A 316 -25.93 -20.27 30.32
C ALA A 316 -26.04 -20.68 31.80
N GLU A 317 -25.68 -19.80 32.74
CA GLU A 317 -25.84 -20.05 34.17
C GLU A 317 -27.32 -20.18 34.56
N LYS A 318 -28.19 -19.35 33.99
CA LYS A 318 -29.63 -19.44 34.22
C LYS A 318 -30.18 -20.79 33.73
N MET A 319 -29.86 -21.18 32.51
CA MET A 319 -30.29 -22.45 31.91
C MET A 319 -29.76 -23.65 32.71
N LYS A 320 -28.50 -23.59 33.15
CA LYS A 320 -27.93 -24.62 34.03
C LYS A 320 -28.64 -24.69 35.38
N GLY A 321 -28.92 -23.55 36.00
CA GLY A 321 -29.65 -23.48 37.26
C GLY A 321 -31.08 -24.02 37.15
N GLU A 322 -31.78 -23.73 36.05
CA GLU A 322 -33.10 -24.29 35.76
C GLU A 322 -33.03 -25.82 35.56
N GLY A 323 -32.06 -26.31 34.80
CA GLY A 323 -31.82 -27.73 34.58
C GLY A 323 -31.47 -28.47 35.88
N ASP A 324 -30.61 -27.90 36.73
CA ASP A 324 -30.24 -28.48 38.02
C ASP A 324 -31.46 -28.52 38.97
N ALA A 325 -32.30 -27.49 38.96
CA ALA A 325 -33.53 -27.45 39.74
C ALA A 325 -34.55 -28.49 39.27
N GLU A 326 -34.75 -28.64 37.96
CA GLU A 326 -35.64 -29.65 37.38
C GLU A 326 -35.12 -31.07 37.64
N SER A 327 -33.82 -31.29 37.47
CA SER A 327 -33.14 -32.54 37.79
C SER A 327 -33.35 -32.92 39.26
N THR A 328 -33.16 -31.97 40.17
CA THR A 328 -33.39 -32.16 41.61
C THR A 328 -34.84 -32.53 41.93
N ARG A 329 -35.81 -31.91 41.24
CA ARG A 329 -37.25 -32.24 41.39
C ARG A 329 -37.54 -33.67 40.94
N THR A 330 -37.06 -34.06 39.75
CA THR A 330 -37.22 -35.40 39.21
C THR A 330 -36.60 -36.45 40.13
N TYR A 331 -35.39 -36.19 40.64
CA TYR A 331 -34.73 -37.08 41.59
C TYR A 331 -35.49 -37.20 42.92
N SER A 332 -36.01 -36.11 43.45
CA SER A 332 -36.82 -36.12 44.68
C SER A 332 -38.10 -36.93 44.49
N GLN A 333 -38.77 -36.80 43.33
CA GLN A 333 -39.96 -37.59 43.00
C GLN A 333 -39.64 -39.08 42.84
N ALA A 334 -38.53 -39.42 42.17
CA ALA A 334 -38.08 -40.80 41.99
C ALA A 334 -37.75 -41.46 43.34
N TYR A 335 -37.05 -40.75 44.22
CA TYR A 335 -36.75 -41.21 45.58
C TYR A 335 -38.03 -41.45 46.40
N ALA A 336 -38.99 -40.53 46.34
CA ALA A 336 -40.26 -40.66 47.06
C ALA A 336 -41.09 -41.88 46.64
N ARG A 337 -41.01 -42.29 45.35
CA ARG A 337 -41.73 -43.48 44.85
C ARG A 337 -41.13 -44.80 45.35
N ASN A 338 -39.80 -44.93 45.37
CA ASN A 338 -39.13 -46.13 45.90
C ASN A 338 -37.68 -45.82 46.34
N PRO A 339 -37.46 -45.53 47.64
CA PRO A 339 -36.15 -45.14 48.16
C PRO A 339 -35.04 -46.19 47.98
N ARG A 340 -35.39 -47.49 48.11
CA ARG A 340 -34.42 -48.58 48.03
C ARG A 340 -33.93 -48.80 46.60
N PHE A 341 -34.86 -48.81 45.64
CA PHE A 341 -34.52 -48.98 44.23
C PHE A 341 -33.71 -47.80 43.70
N TYR A 342 -34.08 -46.57 44.06
CA TYR A 342 -33.35 -45.36 43.68
C TYR A 342 -31.89 -45.36 44.18
N LYS A 343 -31.67 -45.74 45.44
CA LYS A 343 -30.32 -45.81 46.02
C LYS A 343 -29.44 -46.83 45.30
N LEU A 344 -30.00 -47.99 44.94
CA LEU A 344 -29.30 -49.01 44.16
C LEU A 344 -28.94 -48.51 42.75
N LEU A 345 -29.91 -47.94 42.03
CA LEU A 345 -29.70 -47.41 40.67
C LEU A 345 -28.61 -46.33 40.64
N ARG A 346 -28.64 -45.37 41.57
CA ARG A 346 -27.64 -44.30 41.65
C ARG A 346 -26.24 -44.82 41.97
N THR A 347 -26.17 -45.86 42.80
CA THR A 347 -24.91 -46.53 43.13
C THR A 347 -24.34 -47.23 41.88
N LEU A 348 -25.18 -47.94 41.12
CA LEU A 348 -24.81 -48.56 39.85
C LEU A 348 -24.39 -47.54 38.77
N GLU A 349 -25.08 -46.42 38.64
CA GLU A 349 -24.69 -45.35 37.72
C GLU A 349 -23.36 -44.70 38.10
N SER A 350 -23.10 -44.54 39.39
CA SER A 350 -21.82 -44.04 39.90
C SER A 350 -20.70 -45.00 39.56
N TYR A 351 -20.92 -46.30 39.76
CA TYR A 351 -19.97 -47.33 39.35
C TYR A 351 -19.74 -47.35 37.84
N LYS A 352 -20.79 -47.21 37.02
CA LYS A 352 -20.66 -47.12 35.55
C LYS A 352 -19.83 -45.92 35.09
N LYS A 353 -19.86 -44.79 35.81
CA LYS A 353 -19.01 -43.63 35.50
C LYS A 353 -17.55 -43.82 35.92
N ILE A 354 -17.31 -44.60 36.98
CA ILE A 354 -15.99 -44.81 37.55
C ILE A 354 -15.25 -45.95 36.83
N PHE A 355 -15.96 -46.95 36.35
CA PHE A 355 -15.39 -48.10 35.65
C PHE A 355 -15.40 -47.90 34.13
N ASP A 356 -14.21 -47.86 33.53
CA ASP A 356 -14.01 -47.99 32.07
C ASP A 356 -13.58 -49.43 31.70
N ASP A 357 -13.47 -49.74 30.40
CA ASP A 357 -13.10 -51.08 29.89
C ASP A 357 -11.71 -51.59 30.34
N LYS A 358 -10.90 -50.74 30.98
CA LYS A 358 -9.55 -51.06 31.46
C LYS A 358 -9.42 -51.03 32.99
N THR A 359 -10.52 -50.76 33.71
CA THR A 359 -10.48 -50.61 35.17
C THR A 359 -10.65 -51.95 35.87
N THR A 360 -9.63 -52.40 36.59
CA THR A 360 -9.71 -53.57 37.48
C THR A 360 -10.20 -53.14 38.86
N ALA A 361 -11.44 -53.48 39.21
CA ALA A 361 -12.04 -53.14 40.51
C ALA A 361 -11.69 -54.17 41.59
N ILE A 362 -11.20 -53.70 42.75
CA ILE A 362 -10.99 -54.53 43.95
C ILE A 362 -12.13 -54.25 44.92
N LEU A 363 -12.99 -55.26 45.17
CA LEU A 363 -14.15 -55.14 46.04
C LEU A 363 -13.90 -55.91 47.35
N SER A 364 -14.23 -55.30 48.49
CA SER A 364 -14.24 -56.00 49.78
C SER A 364 -15.42 -56.99 49.87
N SER A 365 -15.28 -58.03 50.69
CA SER A 365 -16.30 -59.06 50.90
C SER A 365 -17.66 -58.52 51.32
N ASP A 366 -17.67 -57.36 51.98
CA ASP A 366 -18.88 -56.75 52.55
C ASP A 366 -19.53 -55.73 51.60
N SER A 367 -18.95 -55.51 50.41
CA SER A 367 -19.42 -54.55 49.42
C SER A 367 -20.82 -54.91 48.90
N GLU A 368 -21.73 -53.93 48.90
CA GLU A 368 -23.08 -54.08 48.36
C GLU A 368 -23.09 -54.46 46.86
N LEU A 369 -22.08 -54.01 46.10
CA LEU A 369 -21.95 -54.38 44.68
C LEU A 369 -21.62 -55.87 44.50
N LEU A 370 -20.72 -56.39 45.33
CA LEU A 370 -20.38 -57.81 45.33
C LEU A 370 -21.59 -58.65 45.74
N LYS A 371 -22.37 -58.22 46.74
CA LYS A 371 -23.61 -58.89 47.15
C LYS A 371 -24.67 -58.91 46.05
N VAL A 372 -24.76 -57.88 45.21
CA VAL A 372 -25.70 -57.83 44.08
C VAL A 372 -25.24 -58.74 42.93
N LEU A 373 -23.94 -58.76 42.60
CA LEU A 373 -23.37 -59.62 41.56
C LEU A 373 -23.43 -61.11 41.93
N MET A 374 -23.22 -61.44 43.21
CA MET A 374 -23.23 -62.83 43.69
C MET A 374 -24.64 -63.35 44.04
N ARG A 375 -25.63 -62.46 44.24
CA ARG A 375 -27.03 -62.86 44.54
C ARG A 375 -27.77 -63.54 43.39
N GLY A 376 -27.21 -63.55 42.19
CA GLY A 376 -27.72 -64.33 41.06
C GLY A 376 -27.44 -65.83 41.15
N GLU A 377 -26.53 -66.26 42.03
CA GLU A 377 -26.12 -67.67 42.11
C GLU A 377 -26.59 -68.42 43.36
N ASN A 378 -27.21 -67.76 44.36
CA ASN A 378 -27.94 -68.43 45.44
C ASN A 378 -28.73 -67.39 46.29
N ALA A 379 -30.03 -67.25 46.01
CA ALA A 379 -31.01 -67.02 47.08
C ALA A 379 -31.72 -68.38 47.28
N PRO A 380 -32.12 -68.75 48.50
CA PRO A 380 -32.58 -70.11 48.81
C PRO A 380 -33.68 -70.62 47.89
#